data_AF-A0A7S1R9V3-F1
#
_entry.id   AF-A0A7S1R9V3-F1
#
_cell.length_a   1.000
_cell.length_b   1.000
_cell.length_c   1.000
_cell.angle_alpha   90.00
_cell.angle_beta   90.00
_cell.angle_gamma   90.00
#
_symmetry.space_group_name_H-M   'P 1'
#
loop_
_entity.id
_entity.type
_entity.pdbx_description
1 polymer ?
#
loop_
_entity_poly.entity_id
_entity_poly.type
_entity_poly.pdbx_seq_one_letter_code
_entity_poly.pdbx_strand_id
1 'polypeptide(L)'
;ILDTGSFDILVSSERCADCRDPPYDANASSTFREAANASNLIVHTFGSGPTYSVRGYERVQVGPYAVENQTFYQIVRHNISAMNKSGSFNAIVGIGPQDGNSSAPSLLASLGVSEFSICLK
;
A
#
# COMPACT_ATOMS: atom_id res chain seq x y z
N ILE A 1 -8.16 -1.88 -3.00
CA ILE A 1 -8.89 -0.69 -3.50
C ILE A 1 -7.88 0.24 -4.13
N LEU A 2 -8.17 0.75 -5.32
CA LEU A 2 -7.48 1.90 -5.91
C LEU A 2 -8.13 3.17 -5.36
N ASP A 3 -7.36 4.03 -4.71
CA ASP A 3 -7.87 5.18 -3.97
C ASP A 3 -7.28 6.48 -4.52
N THR A 4 -8.14 7.30 -5.14
CA THR A 4 -7.74 8.61 -5.67
C THR A 4 -7.58 9.67 -4.58
N GLY A 5 -8.03 9.39 -3.35
CA GLY A 5 -7.92 10.28 -2.19
C GLY A 5 -6.62 10.13 -1.41
N SER A 6 -5.75 9.20 -1.78
CA SER A 6 -4.45 8.96 -1.15
C SER A 6 -3.36 8.67 -2.18
N PHE A 7 -2.10 8.60 -1.75
CA PHE A 7 -0.93 8.47 -2.65
C PHE A 7 0.03 7.32 -2.28
N ASP A 8 -0.11 6.75 -1.08
CA ASP A 8 0.71 5.64 -0.60
C ASP A 8 0.11 4.28 -0.95
N ILE A 9 0.96 3.25 -1.05
CA ILE A 9 0.53 1.85 -1.18
C ILE A 9 0.59 1.20 0.20
N LEU A 10 -0.54 0.73 0.70
CA LEU A 10 -0.64 -0.01 1.93
C LEU A 10 -1.17 -1.41 1.64
N VAL A 11 -0.53 -2.45 2.18
CA VAL A 11 -0.94 -3.84 2.02
C VAL A 11 -1.06 -4.53 3.37
N SER A 12 -2.08 -5.36 3.57
CA SER A 12 -2.15 -6.28 4.70
C SER A 12 -0.92 -7.17 4.70
N SER A 13 -0.23 -7.31 5.84
CA SER A 13 0.98 -8.13 5.98
C SER A 13 0.71 -9.35 6.87
N GLU A 14 1.46 -10.44 6.68
CA GLU A 14 1.45 -11.59 7.61
C GLU A 14 1.76 -11.18 9.07
N ARG A 15 2.40 -10.03 9.26
CA ARG A 15 2.66 -9.43 10.57
C ARG A 15 1.38 -8.90 11.24
N CYS A 16 0.25 -8.85 10.53
CA CYS A 16 -1.04 -8.40 11.05
C CYS A 16 -1.90 -9.59 11.48
N ALA A 17 -2.02 -9.78 12.80
CA ALA A 17 -2.79 -10.90 13.36
C ALA A 17 -4.30 -10.83 13.05
N ASP A 18 -4.84 -9.62 12.88
CA ASP A 18 -6.28 -9.39 12.70
C ASP A 18 -6.69 -9.23 11.22
N CYS A 19 -5.74 -9.21 10.30
CA CYS A 19 -6.01 -9.01 8.88
C CYS A 19 -6.55 -10.30 8.24
N ARG A 20 -7.59 -10.17 7.39
CA ARG A 20 -8.23 -11.29 6.67
C ARG A 20 -7.74 -11.39 5.23
N ASP A 21 -7.95 -12.56 4.62
CA ASP A 21 -7.51 -12.95 3.26
C ASP A 21 -5.97 -12.96 3.12
N PRO A 22 -5.36 -13.78 2.24
CA PRO A 22 -3.92 -14.06 2.35
C PRO A 22 -3.14 -12.75 2.27
N PRO A 23 -2.46 -12.36 3.37
CA PRO A 23 -1.76 -11.11 3.40
C PRO A 23 -0.44 -11.23 2.66
N TYR A 24 0.21 -10.10 2.44
CA TYR A 24 1.54 -10.05 1.86
C TYR A 24 2.55 -10.76 2.78
N ASP A 25 3.19 -11.80 2.25
CA ASP A 25 4.34 -12.50 2.83
C ASP A 25 5.63 -11.92 2.26
N ALA A 26 6.38 -11.21 3.11
CA ALA A 26 7.66 -10.62 2.76
C ALA A 26 8.74 -11.67 2.46
N ASN A 27 8.67 -12.87 3.05
CA ASN A 27 9.65 -13.94 2.87
C ASN A 27 9.46 -14.69 1.55
N ALA A 28 8.26 -14.67 0.99
CA ALA A 28 7.96 -15.26 -0.31
C ALA A 28 8.42 -14.38 -1.49
N SER A 29 8.75 -13.10 -1.25
CA SER A 29 9.17 -12.17 -2.29
C SER A 29 10.70 -12.07 -2.38
N SER A 30 11.25 -12.35 -3.57
CA SER A 30 12.68 -12.17 -3.84
C SER A 30 13.07 -10.71 -4.09
N THR A 31 12.09 -9.82 -4.29
CA THR A 31 12.31 -8.39 -4.59
C THR A 31 12.03 -7.49 -3.39
N PHE A 32 11.46 -8.04 -2.32
CA PHE A 32 11.22 -7.31 -1.09
C PHE A 32 12.51 -6.79 -0.48
N ARG A 33 12.50 -5.53 -0.06
CA ARG A 33 13.57 -4.92 0.72
C ARG A 33 12.99 -4.19 1.92
N GLU A 34 13.41 -4.59 3.10
CA GLU A 34 13.04 -3.91 4.34
C GLU A 34 13.67 -2.51 4.39
N ALA A 35 12.92 -1.50 4.83
CA ALA A 35 13.47 -0.17 5.01
C ALA A 35 14.37 -0.12 6.26
N ALA A 36 15.42 0.70 6.24
CA ALA A 36 16.35 0.81 7.38
C ALA A 36 15.66 1.13 8.73
N ASN A 37 14.51 1.81 8.68
CA ASN A 37 13.69 2.18 9.83
C ASN A 37 12.38 1.38 9.90
N ALA A 38 12.36 0.12 9.45
CA ALA A 38 11.15 -0.70 9.41
C ALA A 38 10.55 -1.04 10.79
N SER A 39 11.28 -0.79 11.88
CA SER A 39 10.71 -0.83 13.24
C SER A 39 9.78 0.35 13.54
N ASN A 40 9.87 1.45 12.77
CA ASN A 40 9.07 2.63 13.01
C ASN A 40 7.65 2.42 12.47
N LEU A 41 6.68 2.43 13.37
CA LEU A 41 5.27 2.44 12.99
C LEU A 41 4.89 3.78 12.39
N ILE A 42 4.26 3.71 11.22
CA ILE A 42 3.73 4.84 10.49
C ILE A 42 2.20 4.74 10.55
N VAL A 43 1.56 5.84 10.94
CA VAL A 43 0.11 5.90 11.06
C VAL A 43 -0.44 6.59 9.82
N HIS A 44 -1.27 5.87 9.06
CA HIS A 44 -2.05 6.48 7.97
C HIS A 44 -3.50 6.57 8.42
N THR A 45 -4.04 7.79 8.44
CA THR A 45 -5.41 8.05 8.91
C THR A 45 -6.33 8.27 7.73
N PHE A 46 -7.32 7.39 7.59
CA PHE A 46 -8.40 7.52 6.61
C PHE A 46 -9.68 7.94 7.33
N GLY A 47 -10.68 8.41 6.57
CA GLY A 47 -12.00 8.72 7.13
C GLY A 47 -12.67 7.51 7.81
N SER A 48 -12.32 6.30 7.39
CA SER A 48 -12.79 5.03 7.97
C SER A 48 -12.00 4.56 9.20
N GLY A 49 -10.95 5.29 9.59
CA GLY A 49 -10.07 4.94 10.71
C GLY A 49 -8.61 4.75 10.29
N PRO A 50 -7.72 4.53 11.29
CA PRO A 50 -6.28 4.44 11.06
C PRO A 50 -5.81 3.05 10.63
N THR A 51 -4.66 3.03 9.96
CA THR A 51 -3.79 1.87 9.84
C THR A 51 -2.46 2.18 10.53
N TYR A 52 -1.81 1.13 11.03
CA TYR A 52 -0.46 1.16 11.57
C TYR A 52 0.37 0.24 10.70
N SER A 53 1.41 0.78 10.09
CA SER A 53 2.18 0.07 9.10
C SER A 53 3.67 0.31 9.24
N VAL A 54 4.46 -0.55 8.61
CA VAL A 54 5.92 -0.43 8.52
C VAL A 54 6.32 -0.25 7.07
N ARG A 55 7.32 0.59 6.83
CA ARG A 55 7.79 0.90 5.47
C ARG A 55 8.67 -0.22 4.90
N GLY A 56 8.52 -0.50 3.62
CA GLY A 56 9.43 -1.31 2.83
C GLY A 56 9.50 -0.84 1.39
N TYR A 57 10.27 -1.58 0.58
CA TYR A 57 10.34 -1.42 -0.87
C TYR A 57 10.00 -2.75 -1.53
N GLU A 58 9.30 -2.67 -2.66
CA GLU A 58 8.89 -3.85 -3.41
C GLU A 58 8.80 -3.54 -4.90
N ARG A 59 8.91 -4.61 -5.71
CA ARG A 59 8.52 -4.60 -7.11
C ARG A 59 7.00 -4.58 -7.22
N VAL A 60 6.44 -3.45 -7.66
CA VAL A 60 5.00 -3.29 -7.87
C VAL A 60 4.70 -3.33 -9.36
N GLN A 61 3.70 -4.13 -9.75
CA GLN A 61 3.23 -4.24 -11.12
C GLN A 61 1.72 -3.98 -11.20
N VAL A 62 1.31 -3.13 -12.14
CA VAL A 62 -0.08 -2.82 -12.46
C VAL A 62 -0.27 -2.99 -13.97
N GLY A 63 -0.92 -4.07 -14.37
CA GLY A 63 -1.04 -4.43 -15.79
C GLY A 63 0.35 -4.58 -16.43
N PRO A 64 0.65 -3.87 -17.55
CA PRO A 64 1.94 -3.92 -18.21
C PRO A 64 3.03 -3.04 -17.55
N TYR A 65 2.67 -2.21 -16.57
CA TYR A 65 3.59 -1.26 -15.94
C TYR A 65 4.19 -1.87 -14.67
N ALA A 66 5.50 -1.73 -14.47
CA ALA A 66 6.17 -2.23 -13.29
C ALA A 66 7.28 -1.26 -12.81
N VAL A 67 7.53 -1.25 -11.50
CA VAL A 67 8.61 -0.52 -10.84
C VAL A 67 9.24 -1.42 -9.79
N GLU A 68 10.57 -1.49 -9.73
CA GLU A 68 11.31 -2.46 -8.87
C GLU A 68 11.42 -2.05 -7.40
N ASN A 69 11.45 -0.75 -7.10
CA ASN A 69 11.78 -0.25 -5.77
C ASN A 69 10.75 0.79 -5.30
N GLN A 70 9.48 0.45 -5.45
CA GLN A 70 8.38 1.30 -5.00
C GLN A 70 8.27 1.25 -3.49
N THR A 71 8.14 2.42 -2.87
CA THR A 71 7.83 2.50 -1.44
C THR A 71 6.42 1.99 -1.22
N PHE A 72 6.27 1.04 -0.30
CA PHE A 72 4.98 0.54 0.16
C PHE A 72 5.02 0.33 1.67
N TYR A 73 3.83 0.11 2.25
CA TYR A 73 3.65 0.00 3.67
C TYR A 73 2.92 -1.30 4.01
N GLN A 74 3.54 -2.10 4.85
CA GLN A 74 2.96 -3.33 5.39
C GLN A 74 2.10 -2.98 6.61
N ILE A 75 0.78 -3.07 6.48
CA ILE A 75 -0.17 -2.91 7.57
C ILE A 75 0.05 -4.06 8.55
N VAL A 76 0.41 -3.71 9.79
CA VAL A 76 0.59 -4.67 10.90
C VAL A 76 -0.56 -4.62 11.90
N ARG A 77 -1.38 -3.56 11.84
CA ARG A 77 -2.62 -3.40 12.62
C ARG A 77 -3.51 -2.37 11.93
N HIS A 78 -4.83 -2.52 12.01
CA HIS A 78 -5.77 -1.51 11.50
C HIS A 78 -7.02 -1.39 12.36
N ASN A 79 -7.69 -0.25 12.26
CA ASN A 79 -9.05 -0.05 12.77
C ASN A 79 -9.93 0.48 11.63
N ILE A 80 -10.06 -0.34 10.58
CA ILE A 80 -10.90 -0.06 9.41
C ILE A 80 -11.91 -1.20 9.30
N SER A 81 -13.18 -0.91 9.58
CA SER A 81 -14.24 -1.93 9.62
C SER A 81 -14.46 -2.64 8.29
N ALA A 82 -14.22 -1.96 7.16
CA ALA A 82 -14.36 -2.52 5.82
C ALA A 82 -13.34 -3.63 5.52
N MET A 83 -12.16 -3.61 6.15
CA MET A 83 -11.13 -4.64 6.00
C MET A 83 -11.43 -5.91 6.83
N ASN A 84 -12.40 -5.84 7.76
CA ASN A 84 -12.82 -6.98 8.57
C ASN A 84 -13.96 -7.80 7.94
N LYS A 85 -14.39 -7.48 6.72
CA LYS A 85 -15.51 -8.18 6.05
C LYS A 85 -14.97 -9.31 5.17
N SER A 86 -15.73 -10.41 5.03
CA SER A 86 -15.36 -11.45 4.07
C SER A 86 -15.50 -10.93 2.63
N GLY A 87 -14.53 -11.20 1.76
CA GLY A 87 -14.47 -10.60 0.42
C GLY A 87 -14.02 -9.13 0.44
N SER A 88 -13.20 -8.75 1.44
CA SER A 88 -12.64 -7.40 1.56
C SER A 88 -11.46 -7.18 0.60
N PHE A 89 -10.71 -6.11 0.81
CA PHE A 89 -9.52 -5.78 0.05
C PHE A 89 -8.26 -5.93 0.93
N ASN A 90 -7.18 -6.45 0.36
CA ASN A 90 -5.89 -6.61 1.04
C ASN A 90 -4.94 -5.43 0.86
N ALA A 91 -5.33 -4.43 0.06
CA ALA A 91 -4.48 -3.28 -0.22
C ALA A 91 -5.29 -2.01 -0.42
N ILE A 92 -4.75 -0.88 0.02
CA ILE A 92 -5.12 0.47 -0.38
C ILE A 92 -4.00 0.97 -1.27
N VAL A 93 -4.30 1.26 -2.53
CA VAL A 93 -3.32 1.71 -3.51
C VAL A 93 -3.65 3.14 -3.86
N GLY A 94 -2.90 4.07 -3.28
CA GLY A 94 -3.00 5.48 -3.58
C GLY A 94 -2.66 5.76 -5.04
N ILE A 95 -3.62 6.32 -5.77
CA ILE A 95 -3.50 6.76 -7.16
C ILE A 95 -3.85 8.25 -7.29
N GLY A 96 -3.82 8.97 -6.17
CA GLY A 96 -3.86 10.42 -6.14
C GLY A 96 -2.52 11.06 -6.53
N PRO A 97 -2.49 12.40 -6.66
CA PRO A 97 -1.26 13.14 -6.92
C PRO A 97 -0.25 12.92 -5.79
N GLN A 98 1.04 13.02 -6.11
CA GLN A 98 2.09 12.93 -5.11
C GLN A 98 1.93 14.03 -4.04
N ASP A 99 2.08 13.66 -2.77
CA ASP A 99 2.19 14.63 -1.70
C ASP A 99 3.51 15.41 -1.84
N GLY A 100 3.39 16.74 -1.97
CA GLY A 100 4.55 17.63 -2.10
C GLY A 100 5.49 17.59 -0.89
N ASN A 101 5.06 17.06 0.24
CA ASN A 101 5.89 16.87 1.44
C ASN A 101 6.53 15.48 1.53
N SER A 102 6.13 14.53 0.69
CA SER A 102 6.70 13.18 0.68
C SER A 102 7.94 13.11 -0.19
N SER A 103 9.03 12.59 0.38
CA SER A 103 10.26 12.30 -0.36
C SER A 103 10.19 11.00 -1.18
N ALA A 104 9.16 10.18 -0.97
CA ALA A 104 8.93 8.96 -1.75
C ALA A 104 7.93 9.25 -2.89
N PRO A 105 8.24 8.88 -4.14
CA PRO A 105 7.32 9.06 -5.26
C PRO A 105 6.07 8.20 -5.10
N SER A 106 4.92 8.74 -5.52
CA SER A 106 3.68 7.98 -5.61
C SER A 106 3.78 6.91 -6.69
N LEU A 107 2.89 5.91 -6.65
CA LEU A 107 2.90 4.82 -7.62
C LEU A 107 2.83 5.33 -9.07
N LEU A 108 1.92 6.27 -9.35
CA LEU A 108 1.74 6.81 -10.71
C LEU A 108 2.99 7.56 -11.19
N ALA A 109 3.62 8.35 -10.31
CA ALA A 109 4.86 9.05 -10.61
C ALA A 109 5.99 8.06 -10.93
N SER A 110 6.14 7.00 -10.13
CA SER A 110 7.13 5.95 -10.35
C SER A 110 6.91 5.16 -11.64
N LEU A 111 5.65 4.97 -12.06
CA LEU A 111 5.31 4.28 -13.30
C LEU A 111 5.40 5.20 -14.54
N GLY A 112 5.64 6.50 -14.36
CA GLY A 112 5.62 7.48 -15.45
C GLY A 112 4.23 7.69 -16.07
N VAL A 113 3.17 7.46 -15.30
CA VAL A 113 1.78 7.60 -15.74
C VAL A 113 1.28 8.99 -15.37
N SER A 114 1.01 9.83 -16.38
CA SER A 114 0.45 11.18 -16.19
C SER A 114 -1.08 11.21 -16.16
N GLU A 115 -1.73 10.20 -16.76
CA GLU A 115 -3.18 10.14 -16.92
C GLU A 115 -3.67 8.69 -16.77
N PHE A 116 -4.82 8.52 -16.15
CA PHE A 116 -5.50 7.24 -16.01
C PHE A 116 -7.02 7.45 -16.04
N SER A 117 -7.77 6.38 -16.27
CA SER A 117 -9.23 6.38 -16.17
C SER A 117 -9.70 5.23 -15.29
N ILE A 118 -10.84 5.42 -14.63
CA ILE A 118 -11.47 4.40 -13.81
C ILE A 118 -12.84 4.08 -14.43
N CYS A 119 -13.08 2.81 -14.70
CA CYS A 119 -14.38 2.30 -15.10
C CYS A 119 -14.94 1.47 -13.94
N LEU A 120 -15.87 2.05 -13.18
CA LEU A 120 -16.58 1.36 -12.10
C LEU A 120 -17.82 0.66 -12.66
N LYS A 121 -18.07 -0.58 -12.20
CA LYS A 121 -19.27 -1.37 -12.52
C LYS A 121 -20.28 -1.28 -11.39
#